data_AF-X7F9R3-F1
#
_entry.id   AF-X7F9R3-F1
#
_cell.length_a   1.000
_cell.length_b   1.000
_cell.length_c   1.000
_cell.angle_alpha   90.00
_cell.angle_beta   90.00
_cell.angle_gamma   90.00
#
_symmetry.space_group_name_H-M   'P 1'
#
loop_
_entity.id
_entity.type
_entity.pdbx_description
1 polymer ?
#
loop_
_entity_poly.entity_id
_entity_poly.type
_entity_poly.pdbx_seq_one_letter_code
_entity_poly.pdbx_strand_id
1 'polypeptide(L)'
;MIDWTQVRMLRSEIGEDGFAEVAEVFLEEMAAAVRDLPAADADALRGALHGMKGAASNLGMAALAEACARAERSDDPAAALPRDVLARMFDQSRAALLDGLARGAG
;
A
#
# COMPACT_ATOMS: atom_id res chain seq x y z
N MET A 1 -7.53 5.09 5.64
CA MET A 1 -7.44 6.57 5.63
C MET A 1 -6.24 6.95 4.79
N ILE A 2 -6.41 7.92 3.88
CA ILE A 2 -5.34 8.39 2.99
C ILE A 2 -4.71 9.65 3.59
N ASP A 3 -3.39 9.68 3.67
CA ASP A 3 -2.58 10.85 3.99
C ASP A 3 -2.42 11.71 2.72
N TRP A 4 -3.33 12.65 2.56
CA TRP A 4 -3.34 13.57 1.43
C TRP A 4 -2.18 14.58 1.45
N THR A 5 -1.54 14.79 2.60
CA THR A 5 -0.32 15.62 2.67
C THR A 5 0.82 14.91 1.95
N GLN A 6 1.00 13.61 2.22
CA GLN A 6 1.99 12.78 1.53
C GLN A 6 1.71 12.69 0.03
N VAL A 7 0.43 12.49 -0.35
CA VAL A 7 0.02 12.42 -1.77
C VAL A 7 0.37 13.72 -2.51
N ARG A 8 0.07 14.89 -1.93
CA ARG A 8 0.40 16.20 -2.52
C ARG A 8 1.90 16.42 -2.65
N MET A 9 2.68 16.00 -1.64
CA MET A 9 4.14 16.08 -1.68
C MET A 9 4.69 15.24 -2.84
N LEU A 10 4.29 13.96 -2.92
CA LEU A 10 4.72 13.07 -3.99
C LEU A 10 4.29 13.57 -5.37
N ARG A 11 3.07 14.10 -5.48
CA ARG A 11 2.56 14.72 -6.72
C ARG A 11 3.34 15.97 -7.11
N SER A 12 3.77 16.79 -6.14
CA SER A 12 4.62 17.95 -6.41
C SER A 12 6.03 17.57 -6.86
N GLU A 13 6.55 16.42 -6.42
CA GLU A 13 7.88 15.93 -6.80
C GLU A 13 7.89 15.32 -8.20
N ILE A 14 6.84 14.57 -8.56
CA ILE A 14 6.70 13.90 -9.86
C ILE A 14 6.15 14.85 -10.94
N GLY A 15 5.33 15.82 -10.54
CA GLY A 15 4.53 16.65 -11.43
C GLY A 15 3.10 16.12 -11.62
N GLU A 16 2.14 17.01 -11.87
CA GLU A 16 0.71 16.66 -11.93
C GLU A 16 0.39 15.60 -12.99
N ASP A 17 1.00 15.69 -14.16
CA ASP A 17 0.75 14.79 -15.29
C ASP A 17 1.39 13.40 -15.08
N GLY A 18 2.55 13.34 -14.42
CA GLY A 18 3.30 12.10 -14.21
C GLY A 18 2.80 11.29 -13.00
N PHE A 19 2.20 11.96 -12.01
CA PHE A 19 1.77 11.29 -10.78
C PHE A 19 0.71 10.21 -11.02
N ALA A 20 -0.27 10.48 -11.89
CA ALA A 20 -1.36 9.53 -12.15
C ALA A 20 -0.84 8.21 -12.74
N GLU A 21 0.06 8.29 -13.73
CA GLU A 21 0.69 7.13 -14.36
C GLU A 21 1.53 6.35 -13.34
N VAL A 22 2.35 7.05 -12.55
CA VAL A 22 3.17 6.40 -11.52
C VAL A 22 2.30 5.74 -10.45
N ALA A 23 1.24 6.40 -9.99
CA ALA A 23 0.33 5.84 -9.00
C ALA A 23 -0.39 4.59 -9.54
N GLU A 24 -0.78 4.58 -10.81
CA GLU A 24 -1.38 3.41 -11.45
C GLU A 24 -0.42 2.22 -11.48
N VAL A 25 0.82 2.42 -11.92
CA VAL A 25 1.85 1.37 -11.94
C VAL A 25 2.09 0.80 -10.54
N PHE A 26 2.26 1.66 -9.53
CA PHE A 26 2.44 1.20 -8.14
C PHE A 26 1.23 0.41 -7.63
N LEU A 27 0.01 0.84 -7.96
CA LEU A 27 -1.20 0.12 -7.58
C LEU A 27 -1.27 -1.27 -8.24
N GLU A 28 -0.85 -1.40 -9.50
CA GLU A 28 -0.79 -2.70 -10.17
C GLU A 28 0.25 -3.63 -9.56
N GLU A 29 1.44 -3.12 -9.26
CA GLU A 29 2.51 -3.87 -8.60
C GLU A 29 2.09 -4.34 -7.21
N MET A 30 1.49 -3.46 -6.40
CA MET A 30 0.95 -3.81 -5.08
C MET A 30 -0.14 -4.88 -5.20
N ALA A 31 -1.03 -4.78 -6.20
CA ALA A 31 -2.06 -5.79 -6.42
C ALA A 31 -1.46 -7.16 -6.77
N ALA A 32 -0.37 -7.19 -7.55
CA ALA A 32 0.40 -8.41 -7.82
C ALA A 32 1.04 -8.96 -6.55
N ALA A 33 1.72 -8.12 -5.77
CA ALA A 33 2.36 -8.52 -4.52
C ALA A 33 1.37 -9.15 -3.51
N VAL A 34 0.14 -8.62 -3.41
CA VAL A 34 -0.92 -9.20 -2.56
C VAL A 34 -1.34 -10.60 -3.04
N ARG A 35 -1.42 -10.83 -4.35
CA ARG A 35 -1.73 -12.15 -4.92
C ARG A 35 -0.59 -13.14 -4.68
N ASP A 36 0.64 -12.67 -4.76
CA ASP A 36 1.84 -13.51 -4.75
C ASP A 36 2.54 -13.59 -3.38
N LEU A 37 1.86 -13.19 -2.29
CA LEU A 37 2.46 -13.27 -0.95
C LEU A 37 3.00 -14.68 -0.64
N PRO A 38 4.16 -14.80 0.01
CA PRO A 38 4.65 -16.07 0.53
C PRO A 38 3.71 -16.61 1.62
N ALA A 39 3.33 -17.89 1.54
CA ALA A 39 2.41 -18.51 2.50
C ALA A 39 3.09 -19.39 3.55
N ALA A 40 4.26 -19.96 3.24
CA ALA A 40 4.92 -20.97 4.09
C ALA A 40 6.25 -20.48 4.70
N ASP A 41 6.74 -19.32 4.28
CA ASP A 41 8.01 -18.75 4.72
C ASP A 41 7.73 -17.39 5.38
N ALA A 42 7.96 -17.34 6.70
CA ALA A 42 7.72 -16.15 7.50
C ALA A 42 8.67 -15.01 7.14
N ASP A 43 9.93 -15.29 6.82
CA ASP A 43 10.92 -14.26 6.48
C ASP A 43 10.66 -13.68 5.09
N ALA A 44 10.30 -14.53 4.13
CA ALA A 44 9.83 -14.07 2.83
C ALA A 44 8.56 -13.23 2.95
N LEU A 45 7.61 -13.63 3.81
CA LEU A 45 6.41 -12.85 4.07
C LEU A 45 6.73 -11.49 4.72
N ARG A 46 7.65 -11.43 5.69
CA ARG A 46 8.13 -10.15 6.26
C ARG A 46 8.71 -9.24 5.18
N GLY A 47 9.52 -9.78 4.27
CA GLY A 47 10.07 -9.03 3.14
C GLY A 47 8.98 -8.48 2.21
N ALA A 48 7.98 -9.29 1.89
CA ALA A 48 6.83 -8.84 1.10
C ALA A 48 6.02 -7.75 1.80
N LEU A 49 5.76 -7.92 3.11
CA LEU A 49 5.08 -6.92 3.94
C LEU A 49 5.89 -5.62 4.05
N HIS A 50 7.22 -5.70 4.09
CA HIS A 50 8.10 -4.54 4.09
C HIS A 50 8.00 -3.73 2.79
N GLY A 51 8.02 -4.41 1.65
CA GLY A 51 7.80 -3.78 0.35
C GLY A 51 6.41 -3.14 0.27
N MET A 52 5.37 -3.86 0.69
CA MET A 52 4.00 -3.35 0.74
C MET A 52 3.86 -2.13 1.64
N LYS A 53 4.52 -2.11 2.80
CA LYS A 53 4.57 -0.95 3.69
C LYS A 53 5.17 0.26 2.98
N GLY A 54 6.31 0.09 2.29
CA GLY A 54 6.97 1.16 1.57
C GLY A 54 6.08 1.76 0.48
N ALA A 55 5.50 0.91 -0.37
CA ALA A 55 4.59 1.34 -1.43
C ALA A 55 3.33 2.03 -0.88
N ALA A 56 2.72 1.45 0.16
CA ALA A 56 1.56 2.03 0.84
C ALA A 56 1.89 3.40 1.45
N SER A 57 3.05 3.54 2.09
CA SER A 57 3.48 4.80 2.69
C SER A 57 3.69 5.88 1.63
N ASN A 58 4.33 5.54 0.52
CA ASN A 58 4.58 6.50 -0.57
C ASN A 58 3.26 7.04 -1.16
N LEU A 59 2.26 6.18 -1.35
CA LEU A 59 0.93 6.58 -1.84
C LEU A 59 -0.01 7.13 -0.74
N GLY A 60 0.50 7.36 0.47
CA GLY A 60 -0.29 7.90 1.58
C GLY A 60 -1.33 6.92 2.15
N MET A 61 -1.27 5.62 1.86
CA MET A 61 -2.17 4.60 2.42
C MET A 61 -1.82 4.26 3.88
N ALA A 62 -1.92 5.25 4.77
CA ALA A 62 -1.37 5.21 6.12
C ALA A 62 -1.83 3.98 6.94
N ALA A 63 -3.11 3.62 6.87
CA ALA A 63 -3.64 2.46 7.60
C ALA A 63 -3.08 1.12 7.10
N LEU A 64 -2.86 1.00 5.79
CA LEU A 64 -2.25 -0.19 5.18
C LEU A 64 -0.77 -0.27 5.54
N ALA A 65 -0.05 0.85 5.45
CA ALA A 65 1.36 0.93 5.84
C ALA A 65 1.57 0.53 7.30
N GLU A 66 0.74 1.03 8.21
CA GLU A 66 0.79 0.69 9.64
C GLU A 66 0.52 -0.81 9.90
N ALA A 67 -0.48 -1.38 9.22
CA ALA A 67 -0.78 -2.81 9.35
C ALA A 67 0.38 -3.69 8.88
N CYS A 68 0.99 -3.36 7.73
CA CYS A 68 2.18 -4.04 7.23
C CYS A 68 3.38 -3.88 8.19
N ALA A 69 3.60 -2.67 8.72
CA ALA A 69 4.66 -2.39 9.69
C ALA A 69 4.51 -3.15 11.01
N ARG A 70 3.28 -3.42 11.44
CA ARG A 70 3.03 -4.25 12.63
C ARG A 70 3.30 -5.73 12.33
N ALA A 71 2.78 -6.23 11.22
CA ALA A 71 2.91 -7.64 10.87
C ALA A 71 4.35 -8.04 10.48
N GLU A 72 5.10 -7.17 9.79
CA GLU A 72 6.52 -7.45 9.47
C GLU A 72 7.40 -7.62 10.73
N ARG A 73 6.96 -7.11 11.89
CA ARG A 73 7.67 -7.17 13.19
C ARG A 73 7.10 -8.19 14.18
N SER A 74 5.96 -8.83 13.89
CA SER A 74 5.34 -9.79 14.81
C SER A 74 5.96 -11.18 14.70
N ASP A 75 5.95 -12.00 15.75
CA ASP A 75 6.49 -13.37 15.69
C ASP A 75 5.84 -14.24 14.61
N ASP A 76 4.54 -14.05 14.36
CA ASP A 76 3.78 -14.71 13.29
C ASP A 76 3.14 -13.66 12.34
N PRO A 77 3.82 -13.28 11.24
CA PRO A 77 3.32 -12.28 10.30
C PRO A 77 2.02 -12.71 9.60
N ALA A 78 1.83 -14.01 9.36
CA ALA A 78 0.65 -14.54 8.69
C ALA A 78 -0.60 -14.46 9.59
N ALA A 79 -0.43 -14.68 10.89
CA ALA A 79 -1.50 -14.45 11.87
C ALA A 79 -1.75 -12.96 12.14
N ALA A 80 -0.69 -12.13 12.18
CA ALA A 80 -0.82 -10.70 12.47
C ALA A 80 -1.49 -9.92 11.34
N LEU A 81 -1.30 -10.34 10.09
CA LEU A 81 -1.99 -9.79 8.93
C LEU A 81 -2.31 -10.90 7.92
N PRO A 82 -3.45 -11.58 8.10
CA PRO A 82 -3.89 -12.62 7.16
C PRO A 82 -4.06 -12.06 5.75
N ARG A 83 -3.78 -12.89 4.74
CA ARG A 83 -3.81 -12.49 3.32
C ARG A 83 -5.13 -11.84 2.91
N ASP A 84 -6.27 -12.41 3.33
CA ASP A 84 -7.59 -11.88 3.01
C ASP A 84 -7.87 -10.52 3.66
N VAL A 85 -7.28 -10.27 4.83
CA VAL A 85 -7.32 -8.98 5.51
C VAL A 85 -6.45 -7.97 4.75
N LEU A 86 -5.21 -8.34 4.38
CA LEU A 86 -4.33 -7.49 3.59
C LEU A 86 -4.99 -7.10 2.26
N ALA A 87 -5.56 -8.07 1.54
CA ALA A 87 -6.23 -7.84 0.27
C ALA A 87 -7.39 -6.84 0.41
N ARG A 88 -8.25 -7.03 1.40
CA ARG A 88 -9.36 -6.10 1.68
C ARG A 88 -8.88 -4.70 2.04
N MET A 89 -7.84 -4.58 2.87
CA MET A 89 -7.28 -3.28 3.24
C MET A 89 -6.66 -2.57 2.04
N PHE A 90 -5.99 -3.32 1.16
CA PHE A 90 -5.45 -2.80 -0.09
C PHE A 90 -6.56 -2.30 -1.02
N ASP A 91 -7.59 -3.10 -1.27
CA ASP A 91 -8.72 -2.71 -2.14
C ASP A 91 -9.45 -1.46 -1.63
N GLN A 92 -9.68 -1.38 -0.32
CA GLN A 92 -10.27 -0.20 0.31
C GLN A 92 -9.39 1.04 0.19
N SER A 93 -8.08 0.89 0.37
CA SER A 93 -7.12 2.00 0.26
C SER A 93 -6.98 2.48 -1.17
N ARG A 94 -6.94 1.56 -2.14
CA ARG A 94 -6.95 1.85 -3.58
C ARG A 94 -8.21 2.61 -3.97
N ALA A 95 -9.39 2.14 -3.58
CA ALA A 95 -10.65 2.82 -3.88
C ALA A 95 -10.69 4.24 -3.29
N ALA A 96 -10.25 4.41 -2.05
CA ALA A 96 -10.21 5.72 -1.39
C ALA A 96 -9.22 6.70 -2.04
N LEU A 97 -8.05 6.21 -2.48
CA LEU A 97 -7.07 7.00 -3.21
C LEU A 97 -7.65 7.47 -4.56
N LEU A 98 -8.20 6.55 -5.36
CA LEU A 98 -8.76 6.88 -6.66
C LEU A 98 -9.96 7.83 -6.57
N ASP A 99 -10.87 7.62 -5.61
CA ASP A 99 -12.00 8.52 -5.38
C ASP A 99 -11.54 9.92 -4.97
N GLY A 100 -10.55 10.03 -4.08
CA GLY A 100 -10.05 11.34 -3.67
C GLY A 100 -9.26 12.06 -4.77
N LEU A 101 -8.52 11.35 -5.62
CA LEU A 101 -7.87 11.93 -6.80
C LEU A 101 -8.91 12.47 -7.79
N ALA A 102 -9.99 11.72 -8.05
CA ALA A 102 -11.10 12.19 -8.88
C ALA A 102 -11.82 13.42 -8.31
N ARG A 103 -11.79 13.63 -6.99
CA ARG A 103 -12.37 14.80 -6.30
C ARG A 103 -11.40 15.98 -6.18
N GLY A 104 -10.14 15.85 -6.62
CA GLY A 104 -9.12 16.90 -6.47
C GLY A 104 -8.61 17.08 -5.04
N ALA A 105 -8.63 16.02 -4.21
CA ALA A 105 -8.10 16.07 -2.85
C ALA A 105 -6.56 16.04 -2.78
N GLY A 106 -5.91 15.68 -3.89
CA GLY A 106 -4.45 15.65 -4.07
C GLY A 106 -3.88 16.86 -4.79
#